data_AF-A0A6P0TJY8-F1
#
_entry.id   AF-A0A6P0TJY8-F1
#
_cell.length_a   1.000
_cell.length_b   1.000
_cell.length_c   1.000
_cell.angle_alpha   90.00
_cell.angle_beta   90.00
_cell.angle_gamma   90.00
#
_symmetry.space_group_name_H-M   'P 1'
#
loop_
_entity.id
_entity.type
_entity.pdbx_description
1 polymer ?
#
loop_
_entity_poly.entity_id
_entity_poly.type
_entity_poly.pdbx_seq_one_letter_code
_entity_poly.pdbx_strand_id
1 'polypeptide(L)'
;MKSDKLQEELCAIAQRYDLFECVPCAAALRAFLISQNITGRQISLFTGSTEDPFCNIYHEGWQCNISINGRHEAIAVILDDQEVVFDNICPVGIIRETWLESFYCPIQDLGGEIQVTEAEF
;
A
#
# COMPACT_ATOMS: atom_id res chain seq x y z
N MET A 1 20.60 -5.07 8.75
CA MET A 1 19.86 -4.17 9.67
C MET A 1 18.94 -5.03 10.54
N LYS A 2 18.65 -4.65 11.79
CA LYS A 2 17.65 -5.38 12.61
C LYS A 2 16.24 -5.03 12.12
N SER A 3 15.30 -5.99 12.16
CA SER A 3 13.92 -5.83 11.71
C SER A 3 13.22 -4.63 12.38
N ASP A 4 13.33 -4.51 13.71
CA ASP A 4 12.78 -3.37 14.46
C ASP A 4 13.25 -2.02 13.93
N LYS A 5 14.55 -1.89 13.67
CA LYS A 5 15.14 -0.63 13.16
C LYS A 5 14.66 -0.32 11.74
N LEU A 6 14.53 -1.35 10.91
CA LEU A 6 14.00 -1.19 9.55
C LEU A 6 12.54 -0.75 9.58
N GLN A 7 11.73 -1.38 10.44
CA GLN A 7 10.32 -1.01 10.62
C GLN A 7 10.17 0.44 11.10
N GLU A 8 10.97 0.88 12.07
CA GLU A 8 10.97 2.27 12.54
C GLU A 8 11.30 3.26 11.42
N GLU A 9 12.31 2.97 10.59
CA GLU A 9 12.72 3.84 9.47
C GLU A 9 11.66 3.89 8.35
N LEU A 10 11.06 2.74 8.00
CA LEU A 10 9.95 2.69 7.04
C LEU A 10 8.71 3.44 7.55
N CYS A 11 8.39 3.27 8.83
CA CYS A 11 7.30 4.00 9.48
C CYS A 11 7.52 5.51 9.43
N ALA A 12 8.73 5.96 9.78
CA ALA A 12 9.08 7.38 9.72
C ALA A 12 9.01 7.96 8.31
N ILE A 13 9.27 7.17 7.26
CA ILE A 13 9.10 7.60 5.87
C ILE A 13 7.61 7.70 5.51
N ALA A 14 6.84 6.65 5.81
CA ALA A 14 5.43 6.55 5.45
C ALA A 14 4.57 7.65 6.10
N GLN A 15 4.88 8.03 7.35
CA GLN A 15 4.19 9.10 8.09
C GLN A 15 4.31 10.49 7.47
N ARG A 16 5.18 10.68 6.47
CA ARG A 16 5.40 11.98 5.81
C ARG A 16 4.39 12.27 4.70
N TYR A 17 3.53 11.32 4.39
CA TYR A 17 2.61 11.37 3.26
C TYR A 17 1.18 11.36 3.77
N ASP A 18 0.38 12.28 3.23
CA ASP A 18 -1.02 12.43 3.59
C ASP A 18 -1.92 11.44 2.82
N LEU A 19 -3.22 11.50 3.08
CA LEU A 19 -4.23 10.79 2.30
C LEU A 19 -4.10 11.15 0.80
N PHE A 20 -4.30 10.18 -0.08
CA PHE A 20 -4.11 10.29 -1.54
C PHE A 20 -2.66 10.44 -2.04
N GLU A 21 -1.65 10.33 -1.16
CA GLU A 21 -0.23 10.40 -1.52
C GLU A 21 0.46 9.01 -1.54
N CYS A 22 -0.26 7.95 -1.90
CA CYS A 22 0.28 6.59 -1.92
C CYS A 22 1.43 6.38 -2.90
N VAL A 23 1.35 6.98 -4.10
CA VAL A 23 2.40 6.88 -5.13
C VAL A 23 3.74 7.49 -4.67
N PRO A 24 3.80 8.76 -4.22
CA PRO A 24 5.07 9.31 -3.71
C PRO A 24 5.54 8.61 -2.43
N CYS A 25 4.63 8.11 -1.57
CA CYS A 25 4.98 7.29 -0.42
C CYS A 25 5.69 5.99 -0.83
N ALA A 26 5.08 5.21 -1.72
CA ALA A 26 5.64 3.96 -2.22
C ALA A 26 7.01 4.19 -2.92
N ALA A 27 7.13 5.26 -3.70
CA ALA A 27 8.40 5.62 -4.34
C ALA A 27 9.51 5.93 -3.32
N ALA A 28 9.20 6.63 -2.24
CA ALA A 28 10.18 6.96 -1.20
C ALA A 28 10.59 5.74 -0.37
N LEU A 29 9.63 4.89 0.01
CA LEU A 29 9.89 3.62 0.69
C LEU A 29 10.78 2.71 -0.17
N ARG A 30 10.46 2.56 -1.46
CA ARG A 30 11.26 1.79 -2.43
C ARG A 30 12.66 2.35 -2.58
N ALA A 31 12.81 3.66 -2.77
CA ALA A 31 14.12 4.30 -2.90
C ALA A 31 14.98 4.11 -1.66
N PHE A 32 14.38 4.19 -0.47
CA PHE A 32 15.06 3.91 0.77
C PHE A 32 15.53 2.45 0.85
N LEU A 33 14.66 1.47 0.59
CA LEU A 33 15.04 0.05 0.62
C LEU A 33 16.17 -0.28 -0.37
N ILE A 34 16.08 0.22 -1.60
CA ILE A 34 17.14 0.07 -2.60
C ILE A 34 18.46 0.68 -2.10
N SER A 35 18.43 1.86 -1.46
CA SER A 35 19.64 2.49 -0.90
C SER A 35 20.29 1.66 0.20
N GLN A 36 19.51 0.83 0.90
CA GLN A 36 19.97 -0.09 1.94
C GLN A 36 20.34 -1.48 1.39
N ASN A 37 20.24 -1.70 0.07
CA ASN A 37 20.36 -3.01 -0.59
C ASN A 37 19.39 -4.05 -0.01
N ILE A 38 18.16 -3.63 0.28
CA ILE A 38 17.09 -4.49 0.78
C ILE A 38 16.09 -4.68 -0.35
N THR A 39 15.85 -5.94 -0.71
CA THR A 39 14.84 -6.31 -1.68
C THR A 39 13.45 -6.13 -1.10
N GLY A 40 12.51 -5.71 -1.93
CA GLY A 40 11.11 -5.59 -1.55
C GLY A 40 10.20 -5.82 -2.75
N ARG A 41 8.91 -5.66 -2.53
CA ARG A 41 7.90 -5.74 -3.57
C ARG A 41 7.02 -4.51 -3.56
N GLN A 42 6.84 -3.90 -4.72
CA GLN A 42 5.82 -2.86 -4.90
C GLN A 42 4.51 -3.56 -5.23
N ILE A 43 3.46 -3.26 -4.47
CA ILE A 43 2.10 -3.74 -4.68
C ILE A 43 1.28 -2.57 -5.20
N SER A 44 0.58 -2.78 -6.31
CA SER A 44 -0.32 -1.80 -6.89
C SER A 44 -1.72 -2.37 -7.01
N LEU A 45 -2.69 -1.62 -6.50
CA LEU A 45 -4.11 -1.89 -6.65
C LEU A 45 -4.66 -1.06 -7.81
N PHE A 46 -5.53 -1.67 -8.60
CA PHE A 46 -6.30 -0.97 -9.62
C PHE A 46 -7.75 -1.47 -9.64
N THR A 47 -8.72 -0.55 -9.56
CA THR A 47 -10.14 -0.92 -9.57
C THR A 47 -10.66 -1.37 -10.94
N GLY A 48 -9.84 -1.22 -11.99
CA GLY A 48 -10.28 -1.40 -13.38
C GLY A 48 -10.97 -0.17 -13.99
N SER A 49 -11.15 0.91 -13.22
CA SER A 49 -11.83 2.13 -13.67
C SER A 49 -11.15 3.40 -13.14
N THR A 50 -11.21 4.47 -13.93
CA THR A 50 -10.85 5.83 -13.53
C THR A 50 -12.07 6.75 -13.37
N GLU A 51 -13.27 6.21 -13.58
CA GLU A 51 -14.54 6.95 -13.54
C GLU A 51 -15.26 6.76 -12.21
N ASP A 52 -15.82 7.85 -11.67
CA ASP A 52 -16.62 7.83 -10.44
C ASP A 52 -17.96 7.10 -10.66
N PRO A 53 -18.45 6.32 -9.68
CA PRO A 53 -17.84 6.03 -8.37
C PRO A 53 -16.86 4.85 -8.40
N PHE A 54 -16.67 4.20 -9.55
CA PHE A 54 -15.92 2.95 -9.69
C PHE A 54 -14.40 3.11 -9.57
N CYS A 55 -13.88 4.34 -9.53
CA CYS A 55 -12.49 4.65 -9.24
C CYS A 55 -12.21 4.78 -7.72
N ASN A 56 -13.24 4.79 -6.88
CA ASN A 56 -13.04 4.97 -5.45
C ASN A 56 -12.53 3.68 -4.79
N ILE A 57 -11.51 3.81 -3.94
CA ILE A 57 -11.07 2.77 -3.02
C ILE A 57 -11.31 3.28 -1.61
N TYR A 58 -12.16 2.56 -0.87
CA TYR A 58 -12.51 2.83 0.51
C TYR A 58 -11.69 1.94 1.44
N HIS A 59 -11.20 2.49 2.54
CA HIS A 59 -10.58 1.71 3.61
C HIS A 59 -11.59 1.47 4.73
N GLU A 60 -11.98 0.21 4.94
CA GLU A 60 -13.06 -0.20 5.85
C GLU A 60 -12.81 0.27 7.29
N GLY A 61 -11.59 0.12 7.80
CA GLY A 61 -11.25 0.51 9.17
C GLY A 61 -11.23 2.02 9.43
N TRP A 62 -11.06 2.83 8.39
CA TRP A 62 -10.97 4.30 8.51
C TRP A 62 -12.25 4.99 8.05
N GLN A 63 -13.13 4.24 7.38
CA GLN A 63 -14.40 4.70 6.84
C GLN A 63 -14.25 5.93 5.92
N CYS A 64 -13.20 5.95 5.11
CA CYS A 64 -12.92 7.04 4.18
C CYS A 64 -12.38 6.53 2.84
N ASN A 65 -12.50 7.38 1.81
CA ASN A 65 -11.84 7.16 0.53
C ASN A 65 -10.34 7.39 0.66
N ILE A 66 -9.55 6.42 0.23
CA ILE A 66 -8.09 6.49 0.16
C ILE A 66 -7.58 6.68 -1.28
N SER A 67 -8.45 6.43 -2.26
CA SER A 67 -8.22 6.70 -3.67
C SER A 67 -9.50 7.17 -4.34
N ILE A 68 -9.36 8.10 -5.28
CA ILE A 68 -10.42 8.61 -6.15
C ILE A 68 -10.07 8.50 -7.64
N ASN A 69 -9.00 7.78 -7.97
CA ASN A 69 -8.47 7.62 -9.33
C ASN A 69 -8.30 6.15 -9.72
N GLY A 70 -8.82 5.25 -8.90
CA GLY A 70 -8.78 3.80 -9.10
C GLY A 70 -7.50 3.15 -8.63
N ARG A 71 -6.53 3.87 -8.07
CA ARG A 71 -5.19 3.36 -7.79
C ARG A 71 -4.78 3.53 -6.33
N HIS A 72 -4.09 2.53 -5.80
CA HIS A 72 -3.39 2.60 -4.52
C HIS A 72 -2.08 1.82 -4.61
N GLU A 73 -1.04 2.30 -3.94
CA GLU A 73 0.29 1.69 -4.00
C GLU A 73 0.90 1.55 -2.60
N ALA A 74 1.62 0.45 -2.40
CA ALA A 74 2.28 0.12 -1.16
C ALA A 74 3.59 -0.64 -1.40
N ILE A 75 4.42 -0.75 -0.37
CA ILE A 75 5.65 -1.52 -0.38
C ILE A 75 5.58 -2.65 0.63
N ALA A 76 5.80 -3.88 0.15
CA ALA A 76 5.97 -5.07 0.98
C ALA A 76 7.45 -5.39 1.19
N VAL A 77 7.79 -5.80 2.41
CA VAL A 77 9.13 -6.24 2.81
C VAL A 77 9.01 -7.41 3.78
N ILE A 78 9.98 -8.32 3.76
CA ILE A 78 10.04 -9.41 4.73
C ILE A 78 10.69 -8.91 6.02
N LEU A 79 9.94 -8.92 7.12
CA LEU A 79 10.40 -8.62 8.48
C LEU A 79 10.12 -9.84 9.36
N ASP A 80 11.16 -10.40 10.00
CA ASP A 80 11.04 -11.56 10.88
C ASP A 80 10.22 -12.72 10.27
N ASP A 81 10.54 -13.07 9.02
CA ASP A 81 9.88 -14.10 8.21
C ASP A 81 8.40 -13.83 7.86
N GLN A 82 7.93 -12.60 8.03
CA GLN A 82 6.57 -12.16 7.67
C GLN A 82 6.61 -11.08 6.59
N GLU A 83 5.67 -11.13 5.63
CA GLU A 83 5.51 -10.08 4.62
C GLU A 83 4.68 -8.93 5.20
N VAL A 84 5.35 -7.81 5.46
CA VAL A 84 4.76 -6.61 6.06
C VAL A 84 4.67 -5.52 5.00
N VAL A 85 3.48 -4.96 4.85
CA VAL A 85 3.14 -3.89 3.91
C VAL A 85 3.15 -2.55 4.61
N PHE A 86 3.77 -1.56 3.98
CA PHE A 86 3.82 -0.17 4.40
C PHE A 86 3.25 0.72 3.29
N ASP A 87 2.37 1.64 3.68
CA ASP A 87 1.88 2.72 2.83
C ASP A 87 1.57 3.96 3.71
N ASN A 88 1.05 5.03 3.08
CA ASN A 88 0.72 6.29 3.75
C ASN A 88 -0.41 6.20 4.77
N ILE A 89 -1.26 5.16 4.73
CA ILE A 89 -2.40 4.99 5.65
C ILE A 89 -2.13 3.92 6.73
N CYS A 90 -1.17 3.03 6.49
CA CYS A 90 -0.69 2.00 7.41
C CYS A 90 0.82 2.19 7.68
N PRO A 91 1.24 3.33 8.26
CA PRO A 91 2.67 3.64 8.41
C PRO A 91 3.39 2.68 9.37
N VAL A 92 2.70 2.10 10.34
CA VAL A 92 3.30 1.17 11.32
C VAL A 92 3.61 -0.21 10.72
N GLY A 93 3.19 -0.45 9.48
CA GLY A 93 3.24 -1.75 8.84
C GLY A 93 2.02 -2.60 9.21
N ILE A 94 1.59 -3.43 8.27
CA ILE A 94 0.49 -4.38 8.45
C ILE A 94 0.79 -5.65 7.65
N ILE A 95 0.34 -6.81 8.14
CA ILE A 95 0.50 -8.07 7.41
C ILE A 95 -0.22 -7.98 6.06
N ARG A 96 0.42 -8.45 4.99
CA ARG A 96 -0.08 -8.30 3.62
C ARG A 96 -1.51 -8.81 3.43
N GLU A 97 -1.84 -9.97 3.98
CA GLU A 97 -3.18 -10.54 3.86
C GLU A 97 -4.22 -9.60 4.47
N THR A 98 -3.96 -9.08 5.67
CA THR A 98 -4.85 -8.12 6.34
C THR A 98 -4.96 -6.80 5.57
N TRP A 99 -3.87 -6.34 4.96
CA TRP A 99 -3.88 -5.15 4.11
C TRP A 99 -4.78 -5.34 2.89
N LEU A 100 -4.68 -6.48 2.18
CA LEU A 100 -5.52 -6.76 1.01
C LEU A 100 -7.01 -6.86 1.36
N GLU A 101 -7.34 -7.29 2.57
CA GLU A 101 -8.72 -7.39 3.07
C GLU A 101 -9.28 -6.04 3.57
N SER A 102 -8.46 -4.98 3.66
CA SER A 102 -8.86 -3.70 4.24
C SER A 102 -9.62 -2.78 3.27
N PHE A 103 -9.76 -3.18 2.00
CA PHE A 103 -10.26 -2.33 0.93
C PHE A 103 -11.59 -2.78 0.33
N TYR A 104 -12.44 -1.80 0.07
CA TYR A 104 -13.65 -1.95 -0.70
C TYR A 104 -13.66 -1.00 -1.90
N CYS A 105 -14.24 -1.43 -3.01
CA CYS A 105 -14.46 -0.62 -4.20
C CYS A 105 -15.89 -0.88 -4.76
N PRO A 106 -16.62 0.15 -5.20
CA PRO A 106 -17.96 -0.01 -5.77
C PRO A 106 -18.06 -0.96 -6.97
N ILE A 107 -16.95 -1.25 -7.68
CA ILE A 107 -16.95 -2.23 -8.78
C ILE A 107 -17.28 -3.65 -8.29
N GLN A 108 -17.03 -3.95 -7.02
CA GLN A 108 -17.29 -5.27 -6.42
C GLN A 108 -18.77 -5.59 -6.34
N ASP A 109 -19.63 -4.58 -6.15
CA ASP A 109 -21.09 -4.73 -6.15
C ASP A 109 -21.63 -5.20 -7.52
N LEU A 110 -20.86 -4.98 -8.59
CA LEU A 110 -21.17 -5.40 -9.95
C LEU A 110 -20.50 -6.74 -10.34
N GLY A 111 -19.85 -7.40 -9.37
CA GLY A 111 -19.09 -8.64 -9.60
C GLY A 111 -17.69 -8.42 -10.17
N GLY A 112 -17.18 -7.19 -10.15
CA GLY A 112 -15.76 -6.91 -10.42
C GLY A 112 -14.88 -7.16 -9.20
N GLU A 113 -13.57 -7.00 -9.38
CA GLU A 113 -12.58 -7.20 -8.32
C GLU A 113 -11.49 -6.12 -8.42
N ILE A 114 -10.85 -5.80 -7.29
CA ILE A 114 -9.63 -4.98 -7.29
C ILE A 114 -8.51 -5.81 -7.90
N GLN A 115 -7.91 -5.31 -8.97
CA GLN A 115 -6.77 -5.93 -9.63
C GLN A 115 -5.50 -5.64 -8.82
N VAL A 116 -4.74 -6.68 -8.52
CA VAL A 116 -3.46 -6.57 -7.79
C VAL A 116 -2.33 -6.91 -8.75
N THR A 117 -1.36 -6.01 -8.88
CA THR A 117 -0.11 -6.27 -9.60
C THR A 117 1.08 -6.05 -8.69
N GLU A 118 2.11 -6.86 -8.86
CA GLU A 118 3.29 -6.80 -7.99
C GLU A 118 4.58 -6.83 -8.79
N ALA A 119 5.58 -6.08 -8.32
CA ALA A 119 6.90 -6.01 -8.93
C ALA A 119 8.01 -6.03 -7.86
N GLU A 120 8.94 -6.97 -7.99
CA GLU A 120 10.14 -7.03 -7.15
C GLU A 120 11.17 -5.98 -7.59
N PHE A 121 12.02 -5.56 -6.64
CA PHE A 121 13.13 -4.64 -6.88
C PHE A 121 14.33 -4.91 -5.98
#